data_AF-A0A352W905-F1
#
_entry.id   AF-A0A352W905-F1
#
_cell.length_a   1.000
_cell.length_b   1.000
_cell.length_c   1.000
_cell.angle_alpha   90.00
_cell.angle_beta   90.00
_cell.angle_gamma   90.00
#
_symmetry.space_group_name_H-M   'P 1'
#
loop_
_entity.id
_entity.type
_entity.pdbx_description
1 polymer ?
#
loop_
_entity_poly.entity_id
_entity_poly.type
_entity_poly.pdbx_seq_one_letter_code
_entity_poly.pdbx_strand_id
1 'polypeptide(L)'
;ERVLITTLTKKMAEDLTDYLDESGIRVRYMHSEVETLDRVIIIRDLRLGKFDVLVGINLLREGLDLPEVSLVAILDADREGFLRSETSLIQTIGRAARNVQGLVIMYADHITDSMRKAISETERRRRKQTDFNAKHGITPESIHKEVRAIIQATEASEEKVAYEVTSKPGMTWEEIQVVVNRLEEEMLAAAKDLDFERAAKLRDEMLEWQKLLPSTDEKIRPAAARGTVGTTGTRMTRASSAGGATSAGRAGRATSARGRKKSGPRQ
;
A
#
# COMPACT_ATOMS: atom_id res chain seq x y z
N GLU A 1 22.67 11.98 -3.16
CA GLU A 1 21.91 12.20 -1.91
C GLU A 1 20.44 12.40 -2.23
N ARG A 2 19.55 12.03 -1.31
CA ARG A 2 18.09 12.11 -1.48
C ARG A 2 17.43 12.87 -0.34
N VAL A 3 16.26 13.44 -0.64
CA VAL A 3 15.47 14.23 0.31
C VAL A 3 14.10 13.61 0.49
N LEU A 4 13.64 13.54 1.74
CA LEU A 4 12.26 13.22 2.07
C LEU A 4 11.57 14.47 2.61
N ILE A 5 10.39 14.79 2.10
CA ILE A 5 9.58 15.90 2.61
C ILE A 5 8.24 15.34 3.10
N THR A 6 7.89 15.65 4.35
CA THR A 6 6.58 15.33 4.91
C THR A 6 5.69 16.55 5.03
N THR A 7 4.48 16.46 4.46
CA THR A 7 3.42 17.48 4.56
C THR A 7 2.25 16.98 5.41
N LEU A 8 1.21 17.80 5.60
CA LEU A 8 0.00 17.40 6.34
C LEU A 8 -1.16 16.96 5.45
N THR A 9 -1.27 17.51 4.24
CA THR A 9 -2.42 17.31 3.36
C THR A 9 -2.00 16.83 1.98
N LYS A 10 -2.90 16.14 1.27
CA LYS A 10 -2.67 15.70 -0.11
C LYS A 10 -2.41 16.89 -1.02
N LYS A 11 -3.28 17.89 -0.94
CA LYS A 11 -3.16 19.13 -1.70
C LYS A 11 -1.81 19.81 -1.54
N MET A 12 -1.32 20.00 -0.31
CA MET A 12 0.01 20.61 -0.09
C MET A 12 1.14 19.76 -0.65
N ALA A 13 1.01 18.44 -0.65
CA ALA A 13 2.01 17.55 -1.23
C ALA A 13 2.02 17.64 -2.76
N GLU A 14 0.84 17.71 -3.39
CA GLU A 14 0.66 17.92 -4.82
C GLU A 14 1.21 19.29 -5.24
N ASP A 15 0.72 20.37 -4.62
CA ASP A 15 1.15 21.75 -4.89
C ASP A 15 2.69 21.90 -4.74
N LEU A 16 3.28 21.29 -3.70
CA LEU A 16 4.73 21.33 -3.51
C LEU A 16 5.50 20.50 -4.54
N THR A 17 4.94 19.37 -4.95
CA THR A 17 5.56 18.53 -5.99
C THR A 17 5.59 19.29 -7.31
N ASP A 18 4.49 19.93 -7.69
CA ASP A 18 4.40 20.73 -8.91
C ASP A 18 5.38 21.91 -8.86
N TYR A 19 5.44 22.63 -7.74
CA TYR A 19 6.39 23.73 -7.55
C TYR A 19 7.86 23.30 -7.69
N LEU A 20 8.22 22.15 -7.12
CA LEU A 20 9.58 21.61 -7.21
C LEU A 20 9.90 21.15 -8.63
N ASP A 21 8.96 20.53 -9.32
CA ASP A 21 9.12 20.09 -10.72
C ASP A 21 9.28 21.29 -11.66
N GLU A 22 8.46 22.33 -11.50
CA GLU A 22 8.59 23.62 -12.22
C GLU A 22 9.94 24.31 -11.97
N SER A 23 10.51 24.11 -10.77
CA SER A 23 11.84 24.60 -10.40
C SER A 23 12.98 23.73 -10.95
N GLY A 24 12.67 22.68 -11.72
CA GLY A 24 13.64 21.77 -12.33
C GLY A 24 14.19 20.69 -11.38
N ILE A 25 13.54 20.47 -10.23
CA ILE A 25 13.96 19.45 -9.27
C ILE A 25 13.23 18.15 -9.58
N ARG A 26 14.00 17.06 -9.73
CA ARG A 26 13.42 15.73 -9.97
C ARG A 26 12.70 15.24 -8.71
N VAL A 27 11.39 15.34 -8.71
CA VAL A 27 10.53 15.07 -7.55
C VAL A 27 9.45 14.05 -7.88
N ARG A 28 9.03 13.28 -6.89
CA ARG A 28 7.82 12.44 -6.96
C ARG A 28 6.97 12.61 -5.71
N TYR A 29 5.65 12.53 -5.91
CA TYR A 29 4.66 12.48 -4.85
C TYR A 29 4.31 11.02 -4.50
N MET A 30 4.15 10.72 -3.21
CA MET A 30 3.60 9.46 -2.72
C MET A 30 2.47 9.69 -1.70
N HIS A 31 1.27 9.20 -2.02
CA HIS A 31 0.11 9.23 -1.13
C HIS A 31 -0.12 7.87 -0.43
N SER A 32 -1.06 7.86 0.51
CA SER A 32 -1.39 6.69 1.34
C SER A 32 -2.21 5.61 0.63
N GLU A 33 -2.78 5.91 -0.54
CA GLU A 33 -3.61 4.99 -1.33
C GLU A 33 -2.85 4.39 -2.52
N VAL A 34 -1.55 4.71 -2.66
CA VAL A 34 -0.68 4.06 -3.64
C VAL A 34 -0.64 2.56 -3.35
N GLU A 35 -0.82 1.74 -4.38
CA GLU A 35 -0.77 0.29 -4.25
C GLU A 35 0.61 -0.16 -3.73
N THR A 36 0.64 -1.31 -3.04
CA THR A 36 1.87 -1.81 -2.40
C THR A 36 3.00 -2.00 -3.41
N LEU A 37 2.68 -2.41 -4.64
CA LEU A 37 3.66 -2.60 -5.71
C LEU A 37 4.26 -1.26 -6.18
N ASP A 38 3.40 -0.30 -6.50
CA ASP A 38 3.83 1.05 -6.91
C ASP A 38 4.71 1.72 -5.87
N ARG A 39 4.40 1.54 -4.58
CA ARG A 39 5.23 2.05 -3.49
C ARG A 39 6.65 1.50 -3.55
N VAL A 40 6.81 0.20 -3.81
CA VAL A 40 8.14 -0.44 -3.93
C VAL A 40 8.89 0.12 -5.13
N ILE A 41 8.21 0.33 -6.26
CA ILE A 41 8.79 0.91 -7.49
C ILE A 41 9.30 2.33 -7.21
N ILE A 42 8.46 3.21 -6.63
CA ILE A 42 8.82 4.60 -6.31
C ILE A 42 10.05 4.64 -5.38
N ILE A 43 10.08 3.78 -4.37
CA ILE A 43 11.21 3.70 -3.43
C ILE A 43 12.48 3.24 -4.13
N ARG A 44 12.40 2.21 -4.98
CA ARG A 44 13.53 1.74 -5.79
C ARG A 44 14.06 2.86 -6.68
N ASP A 45 13.18 3.58 -7.35
CA ASP A 45 13.53 4.66 -8.26
C ASP A 45 14.21 5.83 -7.54
N LEU A 46 13.79 6.14 -6.30
CA LEU A 46 14.50 7.08 -5.43
C LEU A 46 15.92 6.59 -5.13
N ARG A 47 16.09 5.30 -4.79
CA ARG A 47 17.42 4.73 -4.50
C ARG A 47 18.33 4.72 -5.72
N LEU A 48 17.80 4.34 -6.89
CA LEU A 48 18.51 4.39 -8.18
C LEU A 48 18.80 5.82 -8.64
N GLY A 49 18.14 6.82 -8.06
CA GLY A 49 18.36 8.22 -8.43
C GLY A 49 17.70 8.65 -9.72
N LYS A 50 16.60 7.99 -10.10
CA LYS A 50 15.72 8.50 -11.15
C LYS A 50 15.12 9.86 -10.76
N PHE A 51 14.91 10.07 -9.46
CA PHE A 51 14.55 11.35 -8.86
C PHE A 51 15.26 11.54 -7.52
N ASP A 52 15.26 12.78 -7.01
CA ASP A 52 16.04 13.19 -5.84
C ASP A 52 15.19 13.46 -4.61
N VAL A 53 13.93 13.88 -4.81
CA VAL A 53 13.03 14.32 -3.74
C VAL A 53 11.75 13.49 -3.73
N LEU A 54 11.38 12.95 -2.56
CA LEU A 54 10.10 12.28 -2.34
C LEU A 54 9.24 13.11 -1.39
N VAL A 55 8.08 13.57 -1.87
CA VAL A 55 7.11 14.31 -1.07
C VAL A 55 5.97 13.37 -0.68
N GLY A 56 5.52 13.42 0.58
CA GLY A 56 4.33 12.68 0.99
C GLY A 56 3.80 13.09 2.36
N ILE A 57 2.67 12.52 2.76
CA ILE A 57 2.03 12.86 4.04
C ILE A 57 2.54 11.93 5.14
N ASN A 58 2.33 10.64 4.92
CA ASN A 58 2.83 9.59 5.77
C ASN A 58 3.72 8.67 4.94
N LEU A 59 4.98 9.07 4.83
CA LEU A 59 6.02 8.24 4.26
C LEU A 59 6.25 6.99 5.15
N LEU A 60 5.71 6.94 6.38
CA LEU A 60 5.94 5.88 7.35
C LEU A 60 4.92 4.74 7.19
N ARG A 61 5.30 3.76 6.39
CA ARG A 61 4.91 2.36 6.64
C ARG A 61 6.19 1.55 6.86
N GLU A 62 6.07 0.47 7.60
CA GLU A 62 7.16 -0.46 7.90
C GLU A 62 7.88 -0.85 6.60
N GLY A 63 9.23 -0.83 6.57
CA GLY A 63 10.01 -1.32 5.43
C GLY A 63 10.79 -0.29 4.57
N LEU A 64 10.67 1.02 4.83
CA LEU A 64 11.51 2.03 4.15
C LEU A 64 12.91 2.15 4.77
N ASP A 65 13.87 1.47 4.15
CA ASP A 65 15.30 1.56 4.44
C ASP A 65 16.01 2.30 3.30
N LEU A 66 16.37 3.55 3.53
CA LEU A 66 16.94 4.45 2.52
C LEU A 66 18.25 5.08 3.05
N PRO A 67 19.38 4.37 2.96
CA PRO A 67 20.68 4.94 3.36
C PRO A 67 21.10 6.14 2.49
N GLU A 68 20.50 6.31 1.31
CA GLU A 68 20.80 7.41 0.39
C GLU A 68 20.16 8.75 0.81
N VAL A 69 19.24 8.74 1.77
CA VAL A 69 18.56 9.94 2.28
C VAL A 69 19.45 10.64 3.30
N SER A 70 19.90 11.85 2.97
CA SER A 70 20.67 12.71 3.86
C SER A 70 19.82 13.81 4.51
N LEU A 71 18.67 14.16 3.94
CA LEU A 71 17.79 15.21 4.47
C LEU A 71 16.34 14.75 4.61
N VAL A 72 15.75 15.05 5.76
CA VAL A 72 14.31 14.93 6.00
C VAL A 72 13.76 16.30 6.39
N ALA A 73 12.85 16.85 5.58
CA ALA A 73 12.13 18.09 5.88
C ALA A 73 10.72 17.77 6.37
N ILE A 74 10.34 18.33 7.51
CA ILE A 74 9.01 18.19 8.10
C ILE A 74 8.33 19.56 8.04
N LEU A 75 7.36 19.70 7.15
CA LEU A 75 6.54 20.90 7.05
C LEU A 75 5.45 20.89 8.11
N ASP A 76 5.10 22.08 8.59
CA ASP A 76 4.07 22.30 9.61
C ASP A 76 4.31 21.41 10.85
N ALA A 77 5.53 21.43 11.35
CA ALA A 77 5.95 20.54 12.43
C ALA A 77 5.29 20.85 13.78
N ASP A 78 4.77 22.06 13.94
CA ASP A 78 4.05 22.54 15.12
C ASP A 78 2.53 22.30 15.07
N ARG A 79 2.01 21.79 13.96
CA ARG A 79 0.59 21.41 13.85
C ARG A 79 0.37 20.06 14.52
N GLU A 80 -0.02 20.11 15.78
CA GLU A 80 -0.31 18.91 16.56
C GLU A 80 -1.41 18.05 15.92
N GLY A 81 -1.29 16.74 16.14
CA GLY A 81 -2.17 15.73 15.55
C GLY A 81 -1.45 14.40 15.40
N PHE A 82 -2.11 13.43 14.75
CA PHE A 82 -1.54 12.09 14.57
C PHE A 82 -0.15 12.14 13.92
N LEU A 83 -0.01 12.85 12.80
CA LEU A 83 1.21 12.92 11.97
C LEU A 83 2.37 13.71 12.61
N ARG A 84 2.11 14.47 13.68
CA ARG A 84 3.09 15.32 14.39
C ARG A 84 3.14 15.02 15.90
N SER A 85 2.61 13.87 16.29
CA SER A 85 2.80 13.31 17.62
C SER A 85 4.28 13.01 17.88
N GLU A 86 4.67 13.00 19.15
CA GLU A 86 6.02 12.61 19.60
C GLU A 86 6.54 11.35 18.89
N THR A 87 5.70 10.30 18.82
CA THR A 87 6.06 9.02 18.18
C THR A 87 6.25 9.15 16.67
N SER A 88 5.37 9.89 15.98
CA SER A 88 5.47 10.10 14.54
C SER A 88 6.67 10.95 14.15
N LEU A 89 6.99 11.98 14.95
CA LEU A 89 8.18 12.81 14.76
C LEU A 89 9.46 11.98 14.93
N ILE A 90 9.56 11.18 15.99
CA ILE A 90 10.72 10.29 16.21
C ILE A 90 10.89 9.31 15.05
N GLN A 91 9.80 8.71 14.55
CA GLN A 91 9.86 7.80 13.40
C GLN A 91 10.28 8.49 12.10
N THR A 92 9.84 9.73 11.89
CA THR A 92 10.22 10.55 10.73
C THR A 92 11.71 10.93 10.80
N ILE A 93 12.18 11.38 11.96
CA ILE A 93 13.58 11.68 12.24
C ILE A 93 14.47 10.45 11.97
N GLY A 94 14.01 9.27 12.40
CA GLY A 94 14.72 8.01 12.20
C GLY A 94 15.01 7.64 10.74
N ARG A 95 14.36 8.28 9.76
CA ARG A 95 14.63 8.07 8.33
C ARG A 95 15.97 8.67 7.89
N ALA A 96 16.41 9.76 8.52
CA ALA A 96 17.72 10.35 8.26
C ALA A 96 18.87 9.59 8.96
N ALA A 97 18.56 8.74 9.95
CA ALA A 97 19.57 8.15 10.84
C ALA A 97 20.45 7.06 10.20
N ARG A 98 20.19 6.69 8.94
CA ARG A 98 20.97 5.68 8.21
C ARG A 98 22.10 6.26 7.36
N ASN A 99 22.17 7.59 7.29
CA ASN A 99 23.19 8.32 6.55
C ASN A 99 24.05 9.13 7.53
N VAL A 100 25.36 9.14 7.34
CA VAL A 100 26.30 9.88 8.19
C VAL A 100 26.05 11.39 8.17
N GLN A 101 25.54 11.92 7.07
CA GLN A 101 25.13 13.32 6.90
C GLN A 101 23.65 13.55 7.19
N GLY A 102 22.99 12.58 7.83
CA GLY A 102 21.57 12.65 8.20
C GLY A 102 21.21 13.92 8.96
N LEU A 103 20.37 14.75 8.34
CA LEU A 103 19.85 16.00 8.87
C LEU A 103 18.33 16.01 8.82
N VAL A 104 17.71 16.60 9.84
CA VAL A 104 16.27 16.83 9.89
C VAL A 104 16.01 18.31 10.06
N ILE A 105 15.16 18.88 9.22
CA ILE A 105 14.69 20.26 9.32
C ILE A 105 13.19 20.23 9.64
N MET A 106 12.80 20.92 10.71
CA MET A 106 11.41 21.03 11.15
C MET A 106 10.96 22.48 10.96
N TYR A 107 10.06 22.71 10.01
CA TYR A 107 9.50 24.04 9.76
C TYR A 107 8.29 24.24 10.68
N ALA A 108 8.37 25.25 11.55
CA ALA A 108 7.39 25.54 12.58
C ALA A 108 7.52 27.00 13.03
N ASP A 109 6.41 27.59 13.46
CA ASP A 109 6.41 28.91 14.10
C ASP A 109 6.78 28.82 15.58
N HIS A 110 6.47 27.70 16.23
CA HIS A 110 6.73 27.48 17.66
C HIS A 110 7.14 26.03 17.97
N ILE A 111 7.82 25.82 19.11
CA ILE A 111 8.22 24.48 19.55
C ILE A 111 7.13 23.89 20.44
N THR A 112 6.41 22.90 19.93
CA THR A 112 5.40 22.14 20.70
C THR A 112 6.03 21.15 21.68
N ASP A 113 5.23 20.61 22.59
CA ASP A 113 5.70 19.58 23.53
C ASP A 113 6.10 18.29 22.81
N SER A 114 5.37 17.91 21.76
CA SER A 114 5.71 16.75 20.92
C SER A 114 7.08 16.95 20.23
N MET A 115 7.34 18.14 19.69
CA MET A 115 8.63 18.49 19.11
C MET A 115 9.74 18.46 20.16
N ARG A 116 9.53 19.10 21.32
CA ARG A 116 10.51 19.15 22.40
C ARG A 116 10.95 17.76 22.85
N LYS A 117 9.99 16.85 23.05
CA LYS A 117 10.27 15.47 23.44
C LYS A 117 11.01 14.71 22.35
N ALA A 118 10.57 14.81 21.10
CA ALA A 118 11.22 14.15 19.96
C ALA A 118 12.67 14.63 19.76
N ILE A 119 12.91 15.94 19.84
CA ILE A 119 14.25 16.55 19.74
C ILE A 119 15.13 16.08 20.91
N SER A 120 14.63 16.18 22.14
CA SER A 120 15.38 15.80 23.34
C SER A 120 15.77 14.31 23.33
N GLU A 121 14.85 13.44 22.90
CA GLU A 121 15.14 12.01 22.79
C GLU A 121 16.15 11.71 21.68
N THR A 122 16.08 12.44 20.56
CA THR A 122 17.05 12.33 19.46
C THR A 122 18.44 12.75 19.91
N GLU A 123 18.57 13.89 20.58
CA GLU A 123 19.84 14.39 21.12
C GLU A 123 20.41 13.46 22.18
N ARG A 124 19.57 12.94 23.08
CA ARG A 124 19.96 11.98 24.12
C ARG A 124 20.54 10.70 23.50
N ARG A 125 19.89 10.16 22.45
CA ARG A 125 20.39 8.98 21.71
C ARG A 125 21.69 9.28 20.99
N ARG A 126 21.77 10.41 20.28
CA ARG A 126 22.97 10.83 19.55
C ARG A 126 24.16 10.99 20.47
N ARG A 127 23.99 11.64 21.63
CA ARG A 127 25.06 11.80 22.63
C ARG A 127 25.61 10.45 23.10
N LYS A 128 24.72 9.50 23.46
CA LYS A 128 25.13 8.15 23.85
C LYS A 128 25.90 7.42 22.75
N GLN A 129 25.48 7.57 21.49
CA GLN A 129 26.15 6.97 20.34
C GLN A 129 27.52 7.60 20.12
N THR A 130 27.64 8.93 20.17
CA THR A 130 28.93 9.62 20.03
C THR A 130 29.90 9.23 21.14
N ASP A 131 29.43 9.18 22.39
CA ASP A 131 30.26 8.78 23.54
C ASP A 131 30.72 7.32 23.41
N PHE A 132 29.84 6.44 22.95
CA PHE A 132 30.17 5.04 22.69
C PHE A 132 31.21 4.91 21.58
N ASN A 133 31.01 5.62 20.47
CA ASN A 133 31.92 5.62 19.33
C ASN A 133 33.31 6.13 19.71
N ALA A 134 33.39 7.25 20.44
CA ALA A 134 34.65 7.81 20.92
C ALA A 134 35.41 6.84 21.84
N LYS A 135 34.70 6.15 22.74
CA LYS A 135 35.28 5.15 23.65
C LYS A 135 35.82 3.92 22.93
N HIS A 136 35.25 3.55 21.78
CA HIS A 136 35.61 2.35 21.03
C HIS A 136 36.38 2.64 19.74
N GLY A 137 36.70 3.91 19.44
CA GLY A 137 37.38 4.30 18.21
C GLY A 137 36.56 4.03 16.93
N ILE A 138 35.23 4.04 17.02
CA ILE A 138 34.34 3.77 15.87
C ILE A 138 34.13 5.06 15.08
N THR A 139 34.46 5.04 13.79
CA THR A 139 34.11 6.12 12.85
C THR A 139 32.78 5.78 12.19
N PRO A 140 31.74 6.65 12.28
CA PRO A 140 30.47 6.40 11.63
C PRO A 140 30.62 6.35 10.10
N GLU A 141 30.11 5.29 9.49
CA GLU A 141 30.05 5.14 8.03
C GLU A 141 28.60 4.87 7.60
N SER A 142 28.24 5.35 6.41
CA SER A 142 26.92 5.10 5.84
C SER A 142 26.83 3.65 5.35
N ILE A 143 25.71 2.99 5.62
CA ILE A 143 25.51 1.60 5.18
C ILE A 143 25.15 1.60 3.69
N HIS A 144 26.02 1.04 2.85
CA HIS A 144 25.68 0.79 1.44
C HIS A 144 24.99 -0.57 1.31
N LYS A 145 23.71 -0.56 0.92
CA LYS A 145 22.96 -1.79 0.62
C LYS A 145 22.67 -1.87 -0.86
N GLU A 146 22.86 -3.04 -1.45
CA GLU A 146 22.43 -3.27 -2.84
C GLU A 146 20.93 -3.03 -3.00
N VAL A 147 20.57 -2.36 -4.08
CA VAL A 147 19.18 -2.23 -4.50
C VAL A 147 18.80 -3.55 -5.15
N ARG A 148 18.18 -4.46 -4.40
CA ARG A 148 17.69 -5.73 -4.95
C ARG A 148 16.72 -5.42 -6.10
N ALA A 149 16.97 -5.99 -7.26
CA ALA A 149 16.07 -5.91 -8.40
C ALA A 149 14.87 -6.84 -8.15
N ILE A 150 13.92 -6.39 -7.34
CA ILE A 150 12.68 -7.13 -7.07
C ILE A 150 11.84 -7.28 -8.36
N ILE A 151 12.10 -6.45 -9.38
CA ILE A 151 11.25 -6.27 -10.56
C ILE A 151 11.91 -6.82 -11.86
N GLN A 152 13.12 -7.38 -11.80
CA GLN A 152 13.75 -7.91 -13.02
C GLN A 152 13.01 -9.10 -13.64
N ALA A 153 12.08 -9.74 -12.93
CA ALA A 153 11.19 -10.75 -13.51
C ALA A 153 10.03 -10.15 -14.33
N THR A 154 9.65 -8.88 -14.12
CA THR A 154 8.52 -8.22 -14.78
C THR A 154 8.97 -7.16 -15.80
N GLU A 155 9.92 -6.29 -15.47
CA GLU A 155 10.45 -5.26 -16.40
C GLU A 155 11.25 -5.89 -17.55
N ALA A 156 12.02 -6.95 -17.31
CA ALA A 156 12.70 -7.65 -18.39
C ALA A 156 11.72 -8.40 -19.31
N SER A 157 10.49 -8.65 -18.85
CA SER A 157 9.41 -9.10 -19.72
C SER A 157 8.78 -7.93 -20.46
N GLU A 158 8.51 -6.78 -19.84
CA GLU A 158 7.80 -5.67 -20.49
C GLU A 158 8.67 -4.89 -21.51
N GLU A 159 9.94 -4.64 -21.19
CA GLU A 159 10.84 -3.85 -22.06
C GLU A 159 11.40 -4.69 -23.22
N LYS A 160 11.55 -6.02 -23.05
CA LYS A 160 11.84 -6.94 -24.16
C LYS A 160 10.61 -7.20 -25.05
N VAL A 161 9.42 -7.28 -24.46
CA VAL A 161 8.16 -7.47 -25.22
C VAL A 161 7.86 -6.28 -26.12
N ALA A 162 8.22 -5.05 -25.75
CA ALA A 162 8.02 -3.89 -26.63
C ALA A 162 8.91 -3.90 -27.89
N TYR A 163 10.07 -4.57 -27.87
CA TYR A 163 11.04 -4.57 -28.99
C TYR A 163 11.01 -5.86 -29.83
N GLU A 164 10.41 -6.95 -29.33
CA GLU A 164 10.35 -8.25 -30.03
C GLU A 164 9.02 -8.53 -30.77
N VAL A 165 8.01 -7.66 -30.69
CA VAL A 165 6.72 -7.85 -31.40
C VAL A 165 6.83 -7.63 -32.92
N THR A 166 8.00 -7.29 -33.44
CA THR A 166 8.25 -7.29 -34.89
C THR A 166 9.19 -8.42 -35.31
N SER A 167 8.56 -9.55 -35.67
CA SER A 167 8.99 -10.58 -36.64
C SER A 167 9.46 -11.93 -36.06
N LYS A 168 8.61 -12.98 -36.20
CA LYS A 168 8.84 -14.30 -36.87
C LYS A 168 7.74 -15.34 -36.46
N PRO A 169 7.54 -16.49 -37.14
CA PRO A 169 6.62 -16.65 -38.29
C PRO A 169 5.52 -17.73 -38.11
N GLY A 170 4.34 -17.52 -38.71
CA GLY A 170 3.62 -18.58 -39.43
C GLY A 170 2.64 -19.51 -38.71
N MET A 171 2.23 -19.27 -37.46
CA MET A 171 1.12 -20.02 -36.83
C MET A 171 -0.17 -19.20 -36.80
N THR A 172 -1.31 -19.85 -37.07
CA THR A 172 -2.62 -19.21 -36.94
C THR A 172 -3.08 -19.16 -35.49
N TRP A 173 -4.06 -18.29 -35.19
CA TRP A 173 -4.61 -18.14 -33.84
C TRP A 173 -5.19 -19.44 -33.28
N GLU A 174 -5.78 -20.25 -34.15
CA GLU A 174 -6.35 -21.54 -33.81
C GLU A 174 -5.26 -22.56 -33.42
N GLU A 175 -4.09 -22.51 -34.05
CA GLU A 175 -2.96 -23.39 -33.74
C GLU A 175 -2.35 -23.05 -32.37
N ILE A 176 -2.27 -21.76 -32.04
CA ILE A 176 -1.80 -21.29 -30.72
C ILE A 176 -2.76 -21.76 -29.61
N GLN A 177 -4.08 -21.70 -29.84
CA GLN A 177 -5.06 -22.17 -28.86
C GLN A 177 -4.96 -23.69 -28.60
N VAL A 178 -4.67 -24.48 -29.64
CA VAL A 178 -4.44 -25.93 -29.50
C VAL A 178 -3.21 -26.21 -28.64
N VAL A 179 -2.14 -25.44 -28.82
CA VAL A 179 -0.92 -25.57 -28.01
C VAL A 179 -1.17 -25.20 -26.55
N VAL A 180 -1.89 -24.09 -26.30
CA VAL A 180 -2.25 -23.65 -24.94
C VAL A 180 -3.08 -24.70 -24.21
N ASN A 181 -4.12 -25.26 -24.86
CA ASN A 181 -4.97 -26.27 -24.24
C ASN A 181 -4.19 -27.54 -23.90
N ARG A 182 -3.26 -27.96 -24.76
CA ARG A 182 -2.40 -29.11 -24.51
C ARG A 182 -1.47 -28.87 -23.31
N LEU A 183 -0.85 -27.70 -23.22
CA LEU A 183 0.02 -27.34 -22.10
C LEU A 183 -0.76 -27.27 -20.78
N GLU A 184 -2.00 -26.82 -20.81
CA GLU A 184 -2.89 -26.82 -19.64
C GLU A 184 -3.20 -28.24 -19.15
N GLU A 185 -3.51 -29.17 -20.07
CA GLU A 185 -3.72 -30.58 -19.73
C GLU A 185 -2.47 -31.23 -19.13
N GLU A 186 -1.30 -30.98 -19.72
CA GLU A 186 -0.01 -31.51 -19.24
C GLU A 186 0.37 -30.91 -17.86
N MET A 187 0.10 -29.62 -17.63
CA MET A 187 0.30 -28.96 -16.34
C MET A 187 -0.61 -29.55 -15.26
N LEU A 188 -1.90 -29.76 -15.56
CA LEU A 188 -2.86 -30.35 -14.63
C LEU A 188 -2.52 -31.80 -14.30
N ALA A 189 -1.98 -32.56 -15.27
CA ALA A 189 -1.47 -33.91 -15.03
C ALA A 189 -0.25 -33.87 -14.09
N ALA A 190 0.74 -33.02 -14.36
CA ALA A 190 1.92 -32.87 -13.50
C ALA A 190 1.56 -32.42 -12.07
N ALA A 191 0.56 -31.54 -11.92
CA ALA A 191 0.05 -31.12 -10.61
C ALA A 191 -0.65 -32.26 -9.85
N LYS A 192 -1.37 -33.15 -10.55
CA LYS A 192 -1.97 -34.35 -9.95
C LYS A 192 -0.92 -35.36 -9.49
N ASP A 193 0.19 -35.43 -10.21
CA ASP A 193 1.33 -36.30 -9.89
C ASP A 193 2.29 -35.68 -8.85
N LEU A 194 1.94 -34.52 -8.28
CA LEU A 194 2.72 -33.75 -7.29
C LEU A 194 4.09 -33.27 -7.81
N ASP A 195 4.29 -33.23 -9.13
CA ASP A 195 5.49 -32.67 -9.78
C ASP A 195 5.31 -31.17 -10.03
N PHE A 196 5.45 -30.40 -8.95
CA PHE A 196 5.20 -28.95 -8.95
C PHE A 196 6.26 -28.16 -9.73
N GLU A 197 7.48 -28.67 -9.85
CA GLU A 197 8.53 -28.02 -10.66
C GLU A 197 8.19 -28.10 -12.14
N ARG A 198 7.71 -29.26 -12.60
CA ARG A 198 7.25 -29.44 -13.97
C ARG A 198 5.97 -28.65 -14.25
N ALA A 199 5.02 -28.65 -13.32
CA ALA A 199 3.80 -27.85 -13.45
C ALA A 199 4.10 -26.33 -13.52
N ALA A 200 5.09 -25.84 -12.76
CA ALA A 200 5.50 -24.44 -12.83
C ALA A 200 6.11 -24.07 -14.19
N LYS A 201 6.96 -24.93 -14.76
CA LYS A 201 7.53 -24.72 -16.10
C LYS A 201 6.46 -24.69 -17.19
N LEU A 202 5.53 -25.65 -17.16
CA LEU A 202 4.43 -25.73 -18.12
C LEU A 202 3.48 -24.52 -18.02
N ARG A 203 3.25 -24.00 -16.80
CA ARG A 203 2.48 -22.76 -16.58
C ARG A 203 3.17 -21.56 -17.23
N ASP A 204 4.47 -21.41 -17.01
CA ASP A 204 5.22 -20.25 -17.49
C ASP A 204 5.31 -20.26 -19.04
N GLU A 205 5.50 -21.44 -19.65
CA GLU A 205 5.43 -21.63 -21.10
C GLU A 205 4.02 -21.32 -21.64
N MET A 206 2.96 -21.83 -21.00
CA MET A 206 1.57 -21.56 -21.41
C MET A 206 1.24 -20.05 -21.42
N LEU A 207 1.71 -19.31 -20.41
CA LEU A 207 1.52 -17.86 -20.34
C LEU A 207 2.25 -17.11 -21.47
N GLU A 208 3.41 -17.61 -21.90
CA GLU A 208 4.15 -17.06 -23.03
C GLU A 208 3.39 -17.22 -24.35
N TRP A 209 2.75 -18.39 -24.56
CA TRP A 209 1.87 -18.62 -25.70
C TRP A 209 0.56 -17.82 -25.64
N GLN A 210 -0.03 -17.64 -24.46
CA GLN A 210 -1.24 -16.81 -24.29
C GLN A 210 -1.02 -15.33 -24.59
N LYS A 211 0.19 -14.80 -24.34
CA LYS A 211 0.53 -13.40 -24.68
C LYS A 211 0.47 -13.12 -26.18
N LEU A 212 0.62 -14.15 -27.01
CA LEU A 212 0.51 -14.01 -28.46
C LEU A 212 -0.95 -13.83 -28.87
N LEU A 213 -1.92 -14.44 -28.19
CA LEU A 213 -3.35 -14.30 -28.50
C LEU A 213 -3.81 -12.85 -28.32
N PRO A 214 -4.64 -12.30 -29.24
CA PRO A 214 -5.18 -10.96 -29.07
C PRO A 214 -6.04 -10.92 -27.80
N SER A 215 -5.88 -9.89 -26.98
CA SER A 215 -6.70 -9.68 -25.78
C SER A 215 -8.16 -9.44 -26.16
N THR A 216 -8.97 -10.50 -26.28
CA THR A 216 -10.43 -10.39 -26.22
C THR A 216 -10.84 -10.22 -24.76
N ASP A 217 -10.87 -8.98 -24.31
CA ASP A 217 -11.43 -8.63 -23.02
C ASP A 217 -12.94 -8.35 -23.19
N GLU A 218 -13.76 -9.40 -23.10
CA GLU A 218 -15.08 -9.32 -22.47
C GLU A 218 -15.69 -10.71 -22.29
N LYS A 219 -15.99 -11.05 -21.03
CA LYS A 219 -16.71 -12.25 -20.54
C LYS A 219 -15.84 -13.49 -20.34
N ILE A 220 -15.37 -13.67 -19.10
CA ILE A 220 -15.72 -14.80 -18.21
C ILE A 220 -15.30 -14.39 -16.78
N ARG A 221 -16.27 -14.07 -15.93
CA ARG A 221 -16.10 -14.16 -14.47
C ARG A 221 -16.34 -15.62 -14.11
N PRO A 222 -15.46 -16.32 -13.35
CA PRO A 222 -15.75 -17.68 -12.94
C PRO A 222 -16.92 -17.69 -11.95
N ALA A 223 -17.94 -18.48 -12.30
CA ALA A 223 -19.13 -18.72 -11.50
C ALA A 223 -18.81 -19.63 -10.30
N ALA A 224 -18.26 -19.06 -9.23
CA ALA A 224 -18.12 -19.73 -7.94
C ALA A 224 -19.10 -19.15 -6.91
N ALA A 225 -20.39 -19.40 -7.12
CA ALA A 225 -21.45 -19.30 -6.10
C ALA A 225 -22.72 -19.98 -6.61
N ARG A 226 -22.71 -21.32 -6.72
CA ARG A 226 -23.97 -22.08 -6.75
C ARG A 226 -24.21 -22.65 -5.37
N GLY A 227 -25.27 -22.13 -4.77
CA GLY A 227 -25.80 -22.58 -3.49
C GLY A 227 -26.18 -24.05 -3.51
N THR A 228 -26.04 -24.62 -2.33
CA THR A 228 -26.72 -25.81 -1.85
C THR A 228 -28.24 -25.66 -1.93
N VAL A 229 -28.88 -26.83 -2.03
CA VAL A 229 -30.30 -27.16 -1.75
C VAL A 229 -31.26 -27.16 -2.95
N GLY A 230 -31.29 -28.30 -3.64
CA GLY A 230 -32.34 -29.31 -3.43
C GLY A 230 -33.82 -28.94 -3.69
N THR A 231 -34.38 -29.70 -4.64
CA THR A 231 -35.72 -30.34 -4.64
C THR A 231 -36.98 -29.55 -5.04
N THR A 232 -37.46 -29.93 -6.24
CA THR A 232 -38.85 -30.29 -6.62
C THR A 232 -39.98 -29.26 -6.45
N GLY A 233 -40.41 -28.70 -7.59
CA GLY A 233 -41.60 -29.19 -8.28
C GLY A 233 -42.98 -28.67 -7.85
N THR A 234 -43.61 -27.98 -8.82
CA THR A 234 -45.04 -28.06 -9.23
C THR A 234 -45.96 -26.87 -8.89
N ARG A 235 -46.50 -26.32 -9.99
CA ARG A 235 -47.92 -25.91 -10.24
C ARG A 235 -48.32 -24.43 -10.13
N MET A 236 -48.56 -23.86 -11.32
CA MET A 236 -49.72 -23.05 -11.73
C MET A 236 -50.80 -22.76 -10.66
N THR A 237 -51.21 -21.49 -10.50
CA THR A 237 -52.35 -20.85 -11.21
C THR A 237 -52.70 -19.47 -10.61
N ARG A 238 -52.91 -18.50 -11.51
CA ARG A 238 -53.94 -17.42 -11.57
C ARG A 238 -54.40 -16.62 -10.34
N ALA A 239 -54.51 -15.32 -10.63
CA ALA A 239 -55.60 -14.38 -10.28
C ALA A 239 -55.64 -13.93 -8.81
N SER A 240 -56.05 -12.72 -8.44
CA SER A 240 -56.45 -11.47 -9.09
C SER A 240 -56.89 -10.55 -7.92
N SER A 241 -56.82 -9.23 -8.11
CA SER A 241 -57.63 -8.21 -7.38
C SER A 241 -57.45 -8.13 -5.86
N ALA A 242 -57.80 -7.09 -5.12
CA ALA A 242 -58.05 -5.66 -5.29
C ALA A 242 -58.50 -5.20 -3.88
N GLY A 243 -58.31 -3.92 -3.57
CA GLY A 243 -58.93 -3.27 -2.40
C GLY A 243 -58.18 -3.53 -1.08
N GLY A 244 -57.94 -2.55 -0.21
CA GLY A 244 -58.59 -1.26 -0.07
C GLY A 244 -59.07 -1.11 1.38
N ALA A 245 -58.83 0.09 1.92
CA ALA A 245 -59.50 0.70 3.07
C ALA A 245 -59.00 0.28 4.48
N THR A 246 -58.44 1.23 5.26
CA THR A 246 -59.07 1.96 6.41
C THR A 246 -59.16 1.10 7.68
N SER A 247 -58.97 1.54 8.93
CA SER A 247 -58.94 2.86 9.57
C SER A 247 -58.60 2.67 11.07
N ALA A 248 -58.01 3.70 11.68
CA ALA A 248 -58.33 4.33 12.98
C ALA A 248 -58.72 3.51 14.25
N GLY A 249 -58.19 3.97 15.40
CA GLY A 249 -58.75 3.72 16.74
C GLY A 249 -57.67 3.59 17.83
N ARG A 250 -57.09 4.66 18.39
CA ARG A 250 -57.57 5.55 19.47
C ARG A 250 -57.31 5.02 20.90
N ALA A 251 -56.46 5.76 21.61
CA ALA A 251 -56.44 6.14 23.04
C ALA A 251 -56.54 5.10 24.18
N GLY A 252 -55.69 5.26 25.19
CA GLY A 252 -55.87 4.65 26.52
C GLY A 252 -54.76 5.02 27.50
N ARG A 253 -55.08 5.91 28.44
CA ARG A 253 -54.21 6.60 29.39
C ARG A 253 -54.13 5.82 30.73
N ALA A 254 -53.06 6.08 31.48
CA ALA A 254 -53.03 6.24 32.95
C ALA A 254 -52.85 5.02 33.90
N THR A 255 -51.68 5.06 34.55
CA THR A 255 -51.45 5.21 36.02
C THR A 255 -51.47 4.04 37.00
N SER A 256 -50.40 4.10 37.82
CA SER A 256 -50.30 3.80 39.26
C SER A 256 -50.07 2.33 39.64
N ALA A 257 -49.40 1.96 40.73
CA ALA A 257 -48.52 2.61 41.70
C ALA A 257 -48.22 1.55 42.78
N ARG A 258 -47.27 1.87 43.68
CA ARG A 258 -46.95 1.23 44.98
C ARG A 258 -46.03 0.01 44.91
N GLY A 259 -45.02 -0.11 45.76
CA GLY A 259 -44.56 0.69 46.90
C GLY A 259 -43.26 0.09 47.45
N ARG A 260 -42.27 0.90 47.88
CA ARG A 260 -42.01 1.32 49.28
C ARG A 260 -41.60 0.12 50.17
N LYS A 261 -40.55 0.14 50.99
CA LYS A 261 -39.99 1.18 51.90
C LYS A 261 -38.61 0.68 52.40
N LYS A 262 -37.60 1.56 52.56
CA LYS A 262 -37.04 2.14 53.82
C LYS A 262 -36.56 1.09 54.83
N SER A 263 -35.34 1.17 55.37
CA SER A 263 -34.81 2.19 56.30
C SER A 263 -33.26 2.08 56.35
N GLY A 264 -32.44 3.13 56.44
CA GLY A 264 -32.40 4.11 57.54
C GLY A 264 -31.35 3.70 58.61
N PRO A 265 -30.74 4.63 59.37
CA PRO A 265 -29.38 5.08 59.08
C PRO A 265 -28.41 5.13 60.29
N ARG A 266 -27.15 5.50 59.98
CA ARG A 266 -26.13 6.23 60.80
C ARG A 266 -25.52 5.53 62.03
N GLN A 267 -24.19 5.50 62.10
CA GLN A 267 -23.36 6.60 62.61
C GLN A 267 -22.06 6.66 61.80
#